data_AF-A0A0N1GRV9-F1
#
_entry.id   AF-A0A0N1GRV9-F1
#
_cell.length_a   1.000
_cell.length_b   1.000
_cell.length_c   1.000
_cell.angle_alpha   90.00
_cell.angle_beta   90.00
_cell.angle_gamma   90.00
#
_symmetry.space_group_name_H-M   'P 1'
#
loop_
_entity.id
_entity.type
_entity.pdbx_description
1 polymer ?
#
loop_
_entity_poly.entity_id
_entity_poly.type
_entity_poly.pdbx_seq_one_letter_code
_entity_poly.pdbx_strand_id
1 'polypeptide(L)'
;MRQLDERHNHWTTRIGGVRREFDTEIVDQLPDDRITWRVVDGETRQRGSVRFERLDDTHTRVELTTDVEPSGMAEKGRGHARYDRPPGQRGSAPLQGLHG
;
A
#
# COMPACT_ATOMS: atom_id res chain seq x y z
N MET A 1 10.54 -5.85 -7.50
CA MET A 1 10.00 -7.06 -6.83
C MET A 1 10.63 -8.27 -7.50
N ARG A 2 11.06 -9.24 -6.71
CA ARG A 2 11.65 -10.50 -7.18
C ARG A 2 10.91 -11.65 -6.50
N GLN A 3 10.32 -12.54 -7.28
CA GLN A 3 9.73 -13.77 -6.74
C GLN A 3 10.85 -14.74 -6.34
N LEU A 4 10.75 -15.33 -5.14
CA LEU A 4 11.74 -16.27 -4.61
C LEU A 4 11.29 -17.72 -4.86
N ASP A 5 10.00 -17.98 -4.66
CA ASP A 5 9.33 -19.25 -4.98
C ASP A 5 7.83 -19.00 -5.25
N GLU A 6 6.99 -20.04 -5.24
CA GLU A 6 5.54 -19.92 -5.51
C GLU A 6 4.80 -19.04 -4.50
N ARG A 7 5.30 -18.90 -3.26
CA ARG A 7 4.64 -18.18 -2.16
C ARG A 7 5.45 -17.01 -1.63
N HIS A 8 6.74 -16.97 -1.87
CA HIS A 8 7.63 -15.95 -1.31
C HIS A 8 8.07 -14.92 -2.34
N ASN A 9 8.04 -13.66 -1.94
CA ASN A 9 8.43 -12.52 -2.77
C ASN A 9 9.32 -11.57 -1.99
N HIS A 10 10.37 -11.10 -2.64
CA HIS A 10 11.26 -10.06 -2.14
C HIS A 10 10.89 -8.70 -2.73
N TRP A 11 10.64 -7.74 -1.85
CA TRP A 11 10.20 -6.39 -2.20
C TRP A 11 11.27 -5.36 -1.86
N THR A 12 11.47 -4.45 -2.81
CA THR A 12 12.18 -3.19 -2.58
C THR A 12 11.26 -2.08 -3.03
N THR A 13 10.86 -1.20 -2.11
CA THR A 13 9.91 -0.11 -2.38
C THR A 13 10.33 1.17 -1.67
N ARG A 14 9.68 2.29 -2.00
CA ARG A 14 9.85 3.56 -1.30
C ARG A 14 8.52 3.98 -0.68
N ILE A 15 8.47 4.07 0.65
CA ILE A 15 7.29 4.48 1.40
C ILE A 15 7.66 5.75 2.17
N GLY A 16 6.97 6.85 1.88
CA GLY A 16 7.25 8.14 2.51
C GLY A 16 8.69 8.64 2.31
N GLY A 17 9.26 8.40 1.12
CA GLY A 17 10.64 8.81 0.79
C GLY A 17 11.74 7.82 1.26
N VAL A 18 11.43 6.96 2.23
CA VAL A 18 12.34 5.95 2.78
C VAL A 18 12.30 4.68 1.94
N ARG A 19 13.48 4.18 1.54
CA ARG A 19 13.60 2.86 0.91
C ARG A 19 13.35 1.79 1.97
N ARG A 20 12.49 0.82 1.66
CA ARG A 20 12.19 -0.34 2.50
C ARG A 20 12.41 -1.62 1.71
N GLU A 21 12.94 -2.61 2.40
CA GLU A 21 13.21 -3.93 1.86
C GLU A 21 12.63 -4.99 2.80
N PHE A 22 11.85 -5.92 2.25
CA PHE A 22 11.16 -6.95 3.04
C PHE A 22 10.71 -8.13 2.16
N ASP A 23 10.53 -9.29 2.79
CA ASP A 23 10.03 -10.50 2.17
C ASP A 23 8.60 -10.79 2.62
N THR A 24 7.74 -11.20 1.70
CA THR A 24 6.35 -11.59 1.97
C THR A 24 6.10 -13.04 1.64
N GLU A 25 5.23 -13.68 2.42
CA GLU A 25 4.67 -15.01 2.18
C GLU A 25 3.18 -14.89 1.84
N ILE A 26 2.74 -15.58 0.78
CA ILE A 26 1.33 -15.81 0.48
C ILE A 26 0.80 -16.91 1.42
N VAL A 27 -0.17 -16.55 2.26
CA VAL A 27 -0.76 -17.45 3.27
C VAL A 27 -2.09 -18.06 2.85
N ASP A 28 -2.80 -17.41 1.93
CA ASP A 28 -4.04 -17.92 1.32
C ASP A 28 -4.15 -17.42 -0.12
N GLN A 29 -4.56 -18.30 -1.04
CA GLN A 29 -4.75 -17.96 -2.44
C GLN A 29 -5.93 -18.73 -3.03
N LEU A 30 -6.91 -17.96 -3.50
CA LEU A 30 -8.01 -18.40 -4.34
C LEU A 30 -7.81 -17.75 -5.72
N PRO A 31 -7.46 -18.52 -6.76
CA PRO A 31 -7.29 -17.99 -8.11
C PRO A 31 -8.49 -17.12 -8.52
N ASP A 32 -8.20 -15.98 -9.14
CA ASP A 32 -9.17 -15.00 -9.65
C ASP A 32 -10.12 -14.36 -8.60
N ASP A 33 -9.99 -14.67 -7.31
CA ASP A 33 -10.83 -14.11 -6.24
C ASP A 33 -10.00 -13.42 -5.17
N ARG A 34 -9.00 -14.10 -4.57
CA ARG A 34 -8.31 -13.56 -3.40
C ARG A 34 -6.86 -14.01 -3.26
N ILE A 35 -6.01 -13.09 -2.81
CA ILE A 35 -4.67 -13.39 -2.31
C ILE A 35 -4.49 -12.72 -0.95
N THR A 36 -4.05 -13.46 0.06
CA THR A 36 -3.68 -12.95 1.38
C THR A 36 -2.19 -13.17 1.61
N TRP A 37 -1.50 -12.15 2.13
CA TRP A 37 -0.08 -12.21 2.41
C TRP A 37 0.28 -11.62 3.77
N ARG A 38 1.50 -11.93 4.22
CA ARG A 38 2.15 -11.29 5.37
C ARG A 38 3.64 -11.09 5.10
N VAL A 39 4.22 -10.06 5.71
CA VAL A 39 5.68 -9.89 5.75
C VAL A 39 6.28 -10.91 6.73
N VAL A 40 7.31 -11.63 6.28
CA VAL A 40 8.01 -12.67 7.06
C VAL A 40 9.43 -12.25 7.43
N ASP A 41 10.05 -11.36 6.66
CA ASP A 41 11.38 -10.79 6.96
C ASP A 41 11.48 -9.32 6.51
N GLY A 42 12.39 -8.56 7.13
CA GLY A 42 12.68 -7.16 6.80
C GLY A 42 12.12 -6.14 7.80
N GLU A 43 12.23 -4.87 7.40
CA GLU A 43 12.02 -3.73 8.30
C GLU A 43 10.55 -3.40 8.56
N THR A 44 9.63 -3.96 7.78
CA THR A 44 8.19 -3.65 7.82
C THR A 44 7.43 -4.78 8.49
N ARG A 45 6.41 -4.45 9.29
CA ARG A 45 5.39 -5.40 9.71
C ARG A 45 4.10 -5.05 9.00
N GLN A 46 3.74 -5.86 8.02
CA GLN A 46 2.55 -5.64 7.21
C GLN A 46 1.90 -6.99 6.87
N ARG A 47 0.58 -6.97 6.78
CA ARG A 47 -0.22 -8.03 6.17
C ARG A 47 -1.34 -7.41 5.36
N GLY A 48 -1.90 -8.18 4.45
CA GLY A 48 -3.03 -7.69 3.68
C GLY A 48 -3.69 -8.77 2.86
N SER A 49 -4.76 -8.36 2.21
CA SER A 49 -5.48 -9.16 1.24
C SER A 49 -5.86 -8.30 0.06
N VAL A 50 -5.80 -8.88 -1.12
CA VAL A 50 -6.38 -8.33 -2.34
C VAL A 50 -7.51 -9.24 -2.77
N ARG A 51 -8.66 -8.63 -3.10
CA ARG A 51 -9.82 -9.32 -3.65
C ARG A 51 -10.12 -8.78 -5.05
N PHE A 52 -10.52 -9.67 -5.93
CA PHE A 52 -10.92 -9.39 -7.30
C PHE A 52 -12.40 -9.72 -7.45
N GLU A 53 -13.18 -8.77 -7.94
CA GLU A 53 -14.59 -8.96 -8.27
C GLU A 53 -14.79 -8.56 -9.73
N ARG A 54 -15.16 -9.53 -10.57
CA ARG A 54 -15.52 -9.23 -11.97
C ARG A 54 -16.82 -8.44 -12.00
N LEU A 55 -16.80 -7.28 -12.65
CA LEU A 55 -17.98 -6.44 -12.83
C LEU A 55 -18.68 -6.74 -14.16
N ASP A 56 -17.89 -6.95 -15.23
CA ASP A 56 -18.34 -7.36 -16.56
C ASP A 56 -17.17 -7.98 -17.36
N ASP A 57 -17.27 -8.07 -18.68
CA ASP A 57 -16.26 -8.69 -19.54
C ASP A 57 -14.95 -7.89 -19.66
N THR A 58 -14.97 -6.60 -19.32
CA THR A 58 -13.82 -5.70 -19.47
C THR A 58 -13.43 -4.98 -18.18
N HIS A 59 -14.20 -5.16 -17.09
CA HIS A 59 -13.96 -4.50 -15.80
C HIS A 59 -13.83 -5.49 -14.63
N THR A 60 -12.85 -5.23 -13.77
CA THR A 60 -12.65 -5.92 -12.50
C THR A 60 -12.47 -4.89 -11.39
N ARG A 61 -13.22 -5.02 -10.31
CA ARG A 61 -12.99 -4.28 -9.07
C ARG A 61 -11.88 -4.98 -8.29
N VAL A 62 -10.92 -4.18 -7.83
CA VAL A 62 -9.82 -4.63 -6.98
C VAL A 62 -9.96 -3.99 -5.61
N GLU A 63 -10.18 -4.80 -4.58
CA GLU A 63 -10.28 -4.34 -3.20
C GLU A 63 -8.99 -4.71 -2.46
N LEU A 64 -8.25 -3.69 -2.02
CA LEU A 64 -7.01 -3.85 -1.27
C LEU A 64 -7.25 -3.53 0.20
N THR A 65 -7.02 -4.50 1.08
CA THR A 65 -7.01 -4.28 2.54
C THR A 65 -5.61 -4.54 3.07
N THR A 66 -5.11 -3.66 3.93
CA THR A 66 -3.77 -3.78 4.49
C THR A 66 -3.75 -3.28 5.92
N ASP A 67 -3.02 -4.00 6.76
CA ASP A 67 -2.70 -3.66 8.14
C ASP A 67 -1.19 -3.49 8.21
N VAL A 68 -0.72 -2.28 8.52
CA VAL A 68 0.71 -1.92 8.59
C VAL A 68 0.98 -1.43 10.01
N GLU A 69 1.91 -2.07 10.70
CA GLU A 69 2.47 -1.48 11.91
C GLU A 69 3.57 -0.49 11.50
N PRO A 70 3.53 0.76 11.95
CA PRO A 70 4.57 1.73 11.64
C PRO A 70 5.88 1.35 12.35
N SER A 71 6.74 0.60 11.67
CA SER A 71 8.08 0.26 12.14
C SER A 71 9.09 1.35 11.74
N GLY A 72 9.30 2.28 12.67
CA GLY A 72 10.46 3.17 12.71
C GLY A 72 10.24 4.54 12.08
N MET A 73 10.16 5.56 12.94
CA MET A 73 10.54 6.99 12.81
C MET A 73 10.18 7.80 11.54
N ALA A 74 9.58 7.25 10.50
CA ALA A 74 9.07 8.00 9.35
C ALA A 74 7.75 8.73 9.64
N GLU A 75 7.20 8.54 10.85
CA GLU A 75 6.03 9.27 11.37
C GLU A 75 6.38 10.36 12.39
N LYS A 76 7.65 10.80 12.46
CA LYS A 76 7.98 12.08 13.12
C LYS A 76 8.07 13.19 12.08
N GLY A 77 6.92 13.59 11.54
CA GLY A 77 6.87 14.71 10.60
C GLY A 77 5.59 14.86 9.77
N ARG A 78 4.43 14.41 10.26
CA ARG A 78 3.16 14.84 9.67
C ARG A 78 2.49 15.78 10.65
N GLY A 79 2.86 17.06 10.53
CA GLY A 79 2.13 18.14 11.15
C GLY A 79 0.64 17.96 10.85
N HIS A 80 -0.18 18.06 11.88
CA HIS A 80 -1.63 18.09 11.76
C HIS A 80 -2.01 19.35 10.97
N ALA A 81 -1.97 19.27 9.64
CA ALA A 81 -2.47 20.32 8.78
C ALA A 81 -4.00 20.34 8.93
N ARG A 82 -4.50 21.18 9.84
CA ARG A 82 -5.89 21.62 9.77
C ARG A 82 -6.01 22.45 8.51
N TYR A 83 -6.55 21.87 7.45
CA TYR A 83 -7.07 22.65 6.35
C TYR A 83 -8.48 23.11 6.73
N ASP A 84 -8.60 24.29 7.33
CA ASP A 84 -9.88 24.98 7.43
C ASP A 84 -10.22 25.55 6.05
N ARG A 85 -11.18 24.92 5.37
CA ARG A 85 -11.66 25.39 4.07
C ARG A 85 -12.62 26.57 4.30
N PRO A 86 -12.33 27.79 3.82
CA PRO A 86 -13.32 28.85 3.83
C PRO A 86 -14.48 28.48 2.87
N PRO A 87 -15.75 28.74 3.25
CA PRO A 87 -16.89 28.40 2.41
C PRO A 87 -16.86 29.22 1.11
N GLY A 88 -16.99 28.55 -0.05
CA GLY A 88 -17.33 29.19 -1.32
C GLY A 88 -16.40 28.98 -2.53
N GLN A 89 -15.24 28.34 -2.41
CA GLN A 89 -14.37 28.10 -3.59
C GLN A 89 -14.62 26.76 -4.29
N ARG A 90 -15.07 26.82 -5.55
CA ARG A 90 -15.10 25.72 -6.53
C ARG A 90 -13.86 25.88 -7.44
N GLY A 91 -12.94 24.91 -7.41
CA GLY A 91 -11.76 24.91 -8.27
C GLY A 91 -10.69 23.92 -7.82
N SER A 92 -10.14 23.15 -8.77
CA SER A 92 -9.18 22.07 -8.56
C SER A 92 -7.82 22.59 -8.10
N ALA A 93 -7.22 21.97 -7.08
CA ALA A 93 -5.86 22.26 -6.65
C ALA A 93 -4.84 21.71 -7.65
N PRO A 94 -3.78 22.46 -8.03
CA PRO A 94 -2.70 21.96 -8.87
C PRO A 94 -1.80 20.98 -8.09
N LEU A 95 -1.56 19.78 -8.64
CA LEU A 95 -0.75 18.71 -8.03
C LEU A 95 0.76 18.87 -8.26
N GLN A 96 1.32 20.07 -8.09
CA GLN A 96 2.79 20.23 -8.17
C GLN A 96 3.39 20.68 -6.85
N GLY A 97 4.25 19.82 -6.30
CA GLY A 97 5.33 20.23 -5.40
C GLY A 97 5.33 19.53 -4.06
N LEU A 98 6.13 18.45 -3.93
CA LEU A 98 6.85 18.11 -2.70
C LEU A 98 7.96 17.10 -3.07
N HIS A 99 9.03 17.63 -3.65
CA HIS A 99 10.38 17.09 -3.46
C HIS A 99 11.01 17.85 -2.29
N GLY A 100 11.64 17.11 -1.38
CA GLY A 100 12.35 17.61 -0.21
C GLY A 100 12.48 16.50 0.81
#